data_AF-A0A933JKY3-F1
#
_entry.id   AF-A0A933JKY3-F1
#
_cell.length_a   1.000
_cell.length_b   1.000
_cell.length_c   1.000
_cell.angle_alpha   90.00
_cell.angle_beta   90.00
_cell.angle_gamma   90.00
#
_symmetry.space_group_name_H-M   'P 1'
#
loop_
_entity.id
_entity.type
_entity.pdbx_description
1 polymer ?
#
loop_
_entity_poly.entity_id
_entity_poly.type
_entity_poly.pdbx_seq_one_letter_code
_entity_poly.pdbx_strand_id
1 'polypeptide(L)'
;MKTTSIRDTAAAWAAQQPGSPALKGLDAQQQNAVIGHVAQKLGVPASKVADQLMSQWNLTNEQRGTMLSSFGGAGAYQGAKESRPLQKGAGTFGAMGALLANRTGQIKLQSFDFRAVDFSKSMNVISSAQKFIIPVPSFAGGGEPLVYPKGHEKAGQPIADWQGKPIGDKGLVFFNEKDQAVQAVKADGQGVVILNQVSEDQAKQLSAKIGDPSKLTLAKFKEVLEFAKKELGLGDMYNSDKGFIKSKMNPLAKESTGVEAFGLHRRDDRDLCQAVFVPGRGELKGTATTHKFENGAVILKQGKDVRLVQPEIFAQTYKTPDGEAIALTSIPRQDPSKPKKIDFKNVDFSQGVDTVSSAQKFVIPVPSFGGGGEPLVYPKGHEKAGQQIADWQGNPIGDQGLVFFNEKDKAVQAVKSDGNGVVIINQVSEEQADKLRAKFGDDPSKLSLQQFKDALQFAREELSLGDMYNSDKEFIGKKMNALESKATGVQGYGLHRRDDRDLVKAVFVEGQGQFTGTATTHKFDNGAVLVQQGTDARLVQPDIFAQTYRNKDGTALDLQALPRVFPE
;
A
#
# COMPACT_ATOMS: atom_id res chain seq x y z
N MET A 1 36.88 -10.67 -55.54
CA MET A 1 35.54 -10.07 -55.67
C MET A 1 34.82 -10.24 -54.34
N LYS A 2 34.32 -9.16 -53.70
CA LYS A 2 33.53 -9.30 -52.46
C LYS A 2 32.17 -9.90 -52.82
N THR A 3 31.85 -11.07 -52.29
CA THR A 3 30.51 -11.67 -52.43
C THR A 3 29.53 -10.91 -51.56
N THR A 4 28.69 -10.07 -52.15
CA THR A 4 27.59 -9.38 -51.46
C THR A 4 26.60 -10.42 -50.93
N SER A 5 26.25 -10.36 -49.64
CA SER A 5 25.29 -11.31 -49.07
C SER A 5 23.86 -10.99 -49.53
N ILE A 6 22.99 -12.01 -49.56
CA ILE A 6 21.55 -11.88 -49.82
C ILE A 6 20.91 -10.83 -48.88
N ARG A 7 21.33 -10.84 -47.61
CA ARG A 7 20.83 -9.93 -46.57
C ARG A 7 21.19 -8.48 -46.86
N ASP A 8 22.42 -8.21 -47.25
CA ASP A 8 22.89 -6.85 -47.55
C ASP A 8 22.21 -6.30 -48.80
N THR A 9 21.98 -7.17 -49.79
CA THR A 9 21.27 -6.81 -51.03
C THR A 9 19.80 -6.46 -50.76
N ALA A 10 19.12 -7.23 -49.91
CA ALA A 10 17.74 -6.97 -49.52
C ALA A 10 17.58 -5.69 -48.68
N ALA A 11 18.50 -5.45 -47.74
CA ALA A 11 18.50 -4.26 -46.89
C ALA A 11 18.78 -2.98 -47.69
N ALA A 12 19.71 -3.03 -48.65
CA ALA A 12 20.01 -1.91 -49.53
C ALA A 12 18.82 -1.52 -50.43
N TRP A 13 18.05 -2.50 -50.90
CA TRP A 13 16.83 -2.25 -51.67
C TRP A 13 15.73 -1.58 -50.83
N ALA A 14 15.49 -2.07 -49.61
CA ALA A 14 14.45 -1.53 -48.72
C ALA A 14 14.74 -0.07 -48.29
N ALA A 15 16.02 0.28 -48.13
CA ALA A 15 16.46 1.65 -47.81
C ALA A 15 16.25 2.66 -48.97
N GLN A 16 16.01 2.18 -50.19
CA GLN A 16 15.77 3.03 -51.37
C GLN A 16 14.28 3.25 -51.66
N GLN A 17 13.36 2.64 -50.89
CA GLN A 17 11.93 2.79 -51.09
C GLN A 17 11.37 3.99 -50.30
N PRO A 18 10.47 4.81 -50.90
CA PRO A 18 9.87 5.96 -50.21
C PRO A 18 9.11 5.55 -48.95
N GLY A 19 9.48 6.14 -47.79
CA GLY A 19 8.85 5.86 -46.49
C GLY A 19 9.46 4.68 -45.70
N SER A 20 10.57 4.09 -46.17
CA SER A 20 11.30 2.93 -45.63
C SER A 20 10.75 2.32 -44.33
N PRO A 21 9.75 1.44 -44.40
CA PRO A 21 9.47 0.55 -43.29
C PRO A 21 10.68 -0.37 -43.09
N ALA A 22 11.02 -0.68 -41.84
CA ALA A 22 11.86 -1.84 -41.56
C ALA A 22 11.27 -3.06 -42.31
N LEU A 23 12.08 -4.07 -42.67
CA LEU A 23 11.62 -5.28 -43.39
C LEU A 23 10.43 -6.02 -42.73
N LYS A 24 10.02 -5.59 -41.54
CA LYS A 24 8.86 -6.04 -40.78
C LYS A 24 7.60 -5.27 -41.24
N GLY A 25 6.62 -6.00 -41.80
CA GLY A 25 5.32 -5.44 -42.19
C GLY A 25 5.08 -5.29 -43.69
N LEU A 26 5.98 -5.80 -44.53
CA LEU A 26 5.77 -5.87 -45.99
C LEU A 26 4.60 -6.81 -46.32
N ASP A 27 3.75 -6.41 -47.26
CA ASP A 27 2.73 -7.29 -47.81
C ASP A 27 3.35 -8.35 -48.75
N ALA A 28 2.56 -9.35 -49.17
CA ALA A 28 3.03 -10.45 -50.00
C ALA A 28 3.60 -9.98 -51.36
N GLN A 29 3.06 -8.90 -51.93
CA GLN A 29 3.50 -8.38 -53.22
C GLN A 29 4.86 -7.69 -53.07
N GLN A 30 5.04 -6.92 -52.00
CA GLN A 30 6.30 -6.27 -51.64
C GLN A 30 7.38 -7.28 -51.29
N GLN A 31 7.05 -8.35 -50.54
CA GLN A 31 7.99 -9.44 -50.24
C GLN A 31 8.47 -10.14 -51.52
N ASN A 32 7.55 -10.44 -52.44
CA ASN A 32 7.90 -11.03 -53.74
C ASN A 32 8.76 -10.09 -54.60
N ALA A 33 8.51 -8.78 -54.54
CA ALA A 33 9.33 -7.79 -55.23
C ALA A 33 10.77 -7.73 -54.68
N VAL A 34 10.95 -7.80 -53.35
CA VAL A 34 12.27 -7.89 -52.72
C VAL A 34 13.01 -9.16 -53.17
N ILE A 35 12.35 -10.32 -53.09
CA ILE A 35 12.94 -11.61 -53.44
C ILE A 35 13.32 -11.61 -54.93
N GLY A 36 12.46 -11.10 -55.81
CA GLY A 36 12.73 -10.96 -57.25
C GLY A 36 13.91 -10.04 -57.54
N HIS A 37 14.01 -8.91 -56.85
CA HIS A 37 15.14 -7.99 -57.01
C HIS A 37 16.48 -8.62 -56.59
N VAL A 38 16.49 -9.32 -55.46
CA VAL A 38 17.69 -10.01 -54.96
C VAL A 38 18.08 -11.17 -55.88
N ALA A 39 17.11 -11.93 -56.37
CA ALA A 39 17.30 -13.01 -57.33
C ALA A 39 17.94 -12.51 -58.64
N GLN A 40 17.42 -11.40 -59.18
CA GLN A 40 17.95 -10.75 -60.37
C GLN A 40 19.39 -10.25 -60.15
N LYS A 41 19.66 -9.58 -59.02
CA LYS A 41 21.00 -9.07 -58.66
C LYS A 41 22.05 -10.19 -58.51
N LEU A 42 21.64 -11.35 -58.02
CA LEU A 42 22.53 -12.48 -57.78
C LEU A 42 22.57 -13.50 -58.93
N GLY A 43 21.76 -13.30 -59.98
CA GLY A 43 21.69 -14.20 -61.13
C GLY A 43 21.18 -15.60 -60.78
N VAL A 44 20.29 -15.73 -59.80
CA VAL A 44 19.73 -17.02 -59.34
C VAL A 44 18.20 -17.00 -59.35
N PRO A 45 17.52 -18.14 -59.45
CA PRO A 45 16.06 -18.19 -59.35
C PRO A 45 15.55 -17.66 -58.00
N ALA A 46 14.40 -16.97 -58.02
CA ALA A 46 13.76 -16.42 -56.82
C ALA A 46 13.46 -17.49 -55.75
N SER A 47 13.11 -18.71 -56.15
CA SER A 47 12.95 -19.85 -55.24
C SER A 47 14.21 -20.16 -54.46
N LYS A 48 15.39 -20.10 -55.10
CA LYS A 48 16.69 -20.37 -54.47
C LYS A 48 17.07 -19.30 -53.44
N VAL A 49 16.66 -18.04 -53.66
CA VAL A 49 16.84 -16.95 -52.69
C VAL A 49 15.94 -17.16 -51.47
N ALA A 50 14.66 -17.51 -51.68
CA ALA A 50 13.74 -17.82 -50.60
C ALA A 50 14.20 -19.01 -49.75
N ASP A 51 14.67 -20.08 -50.40
CA ASP A 51 15.19 -21.27 -49.72
C ASP A 51 16.47 -20.97 -48.90
N GLN A 52 17.36 -20.11 -49.41
CA GLN A 52 18.57 -19.70 -48.67
C GLN A 52 18.27 -18.77 -47.49
N LEU A 53 17.28 -17.87 -47.60
CA LEU A 53 16.83 -17.06 -46.47
C LEU A 53 16.24 -17.93 -45.35
N MET A 54 15.45 -18.93 -45.72
CA MET A 54 14.88 -19.89 -44.77
C MET A 54 15.93 -20.80 -44.13
N SER A 55 16.96 -21.21 -44.85
CA SER A 55 18.04 -22.05 -44.29
C SER A 55 18.99 -21.28 -43.37
N GLN A 56 19.25 -20.00 -43.62
CA GLN A 56 20.03 -19.14 -42.73
C GLN A 56 19.31 -18.83 -41.42
N TRP A 57 17.98 -18.78 -41.41
CA TRP A 57 17.19 -18.65 -40.19
C TRP A 57 17.37 -19.84 -39.22
N ASN A 58 17.72 -21.02 -39.74
CA ASN A 58 17.86 -22.25 -38.95
C ASN A 58 19.22 -22.40 -38.24
N LEU A 59 20.20 -21.54 -38.50
CA LEU A 59 21.60 -21.74 -38.08
C LEU A 59 21.98 -21.22 -36.68
N THR A 60 21.02 -20.80 -35.85
CA THR A 60 21.34 -20.20 -34.53
C THR A 60 21.08 -21.05 -33.28
N ASN A 61 20.70 -22.32 -33.38
CA ASN A 61 20.48 -23.14 -32.17
C ASN A 61 20.94 -24.59 -32.33
N GLU A 62 22.25 -24.82 -32.23
CA GLU A 62 22.75 -26.10 -31.74
C GLU A 62 22.98 -26.00 -30.22
N GLN A 63 21.97 -26.36 -29.43
CA GLN A 63 22.19 -26.75 -28.04
C GLN A 63 21.53 -28.11 -27.77
N ARG A 64 22.36 -29.05 -27.31
CA ARG A 64 22.03 -30.43 -26.99
C ARG A 64 21.16 -30.51 -25.73
N GLY A 65 20.08 -31.30 -25.77
CA GLY A 65 19.51 -31.95 -24.58
C GLY A 65 18.29 -31.32 -23.90
N THR A 66 17.59 -30.35 -24.48
CA THR A 66 16.34 -29.80 -23.90
C THR A 66 15.16 -29.92 -24.86
N MET A 67 13.96 -30.18 -24.31
CA MET A 67 12.71 -30.16 -25.09
C MET A 67 12.43 -28.74 -25.58
N LEU A 68 12.60 -28.50 -26.88
CA LEU A 68 12.25 -27.24 -27.52
C LEU A 68 10.75 -27.18 -27.81
N SER A 69 10.06 -26.24 -27.18
CA SER A 69 8.66 -25.91 -27.48
C SER A 69 8.58 -24.75 -28.49
N SER A 70 7.65 -24.83 -29.44
CA SER A 70 7.47 -23.82 -30.49
C SER A 70 6.28 -22.91 -30.18
N PHE A 71 6.51 -21.58 -30.11
CA PHE A 71 5.50 -20.58 -29.78
C PHE A 71 5.35 -19.53 -30.90
N GLY A 72 4.18 -18.89 -30.97
CA GLY A 72 3.82 -17.92 -32.00
C GLY A 72 3.43 -18.58 -33.33
N GLY A 73 2.74 -17.84 -34.21
CA GLY A 73 2.28 -18.35 -35.51
C GLY A 73 3.44 -18.81 -36.40
N ALA A 74 4.55 -18.08 -36.43
CA ALA A 74 5.75 -18.45 -37.17
C ALA A 74 6.48 -19.66 -36.55
N GLY A 75 6.47 -19.79 -35.21
CA GLY A 75 7.08 -20.94 -34.54
C GLY A 75 6.32 -22.24 -34.80
N ALA A 76 4.99 -22.19 -34.88
CA ALA A 76 4.17 -23.37 -35.23
C ALA A 76 4.42 -23.86 -36.66
N TYR A 77 4.59 -22.94 -37.62
CA TYR A 77 4.92 -23.28 -39.00
C TYR A 77 6.28 -23.99 -39.10
N GLN A 78 7.29 -23.47 -38.41
CA GLN A 78 8.63 -24.08 -38.41
C GLN A 78 8.68 -25.40 -37.63
N GLY A 79 8.03 -25.48 -36.47
CA GLY A 79 7.95 -26.69 -35.66
C GLY A 79 7.29 -27.86 -36.41
N ALA A 80 6.30 -27.57 -37.27
CA ALA A 80 5.67 -28.57 -38.14
C ALA A 80 6.65 -29.16 -39.17
N LYS A 81 7.50 -28.32 -39.76
CA LYS A 81 8.51 -28.72 -40.76
C LYS A 81 9.65 -29.55 -40.15
N GLU A 82 9.91 -29.36 -38.86
CA GLU A 82 10.93 -30.09 -38.08
C GLU A 82 10.34 -31.24 -37.24
N SER A 83 9.08 -31.64 -37.50
CA SER A 83 8.37 -32.73 -36.79
C SER A 83 8.31 -32.57 -35.27
N ARG A 84 8.28 -31.34 -34.76
CA ARG A 84 8.22 -31.05 -33.33
C ARG A 84 6.78 -31.08 -32.81
N PRO A 85 6.57 -31.42 -31.52
CA PRO A 85 5.24 -31.36 -30.91
C PRO A 85 4.68 -29.93 -31.01
N LEU A 86 3.54 -29.79 -31.67
CA LEU A 86 2.84 -28.51 -31.77
C LEU A 86 1.86 -28.35 -30.62
N GLN A 87 1.96 -27.24 -29.89
CA GLN A 87 0.93 -26.88 -28.92
C GLN A 87 -0.27 -26.25 -29.63
N LYS A 88 -1.47 -26.79 -29.38
CA LYS A 88 -2.73 -26.16 -29.83
C LYS A 88 -2.79 -24.75 -29.22
N GLY A 89 -2.96 -23.73 -30.06
CA GLY A 89 -2.99 -22.33 -29.62
C GLY A 89 -1.62 -21.63 -29.55
N ALA A 90 -0.57 -22.17 -30.18
CA ALA A 90 0.76 -21.54 -30.21
C ALA A 90 0.75 -20.04 -30.62
N GLY A 91 -0.17 -19.63 -31.51
CA GLY A 91 -0.34 -18.23 -31.92
C GLY A 91 -0.86 -17.28 -30.83
N THR A 92 -1.56 -17.80 -29.82
CA THR A 92 -2.09 -17.04 -28.68
C THR A 92 -1.21 -17.15 -27.44
N PHE A 93 -0.09 -17.89 -27.50
CA PHE A 93 0.76 -18.14 -26.34
C PHE A 93 1.38 -16.85 -25.77
N GLY A 94 1.67 -15.86 -26.61
CA GLY A 94 2.10 -14.53 -26.16
C GLY A 94 1.00 -13.76 -25.42
N ALA A 95 -0.26 -13.90 -25.86
CA ALA A 95 -1.41 -13.33 -25.16
C ALA A 95 -1.74 -14.09 -23.86
N MET A 96 -1.55 -15.42 -23.82
CA MET A 96 -1.63 -16.22 -22.58
C MET A 96 -0.49 -15.88 -21.63
N GLY A 97 0.72 -15.65 -22.14
CA GLY A 97 1.85 -15.12 -21.39
C GLY A 97 1.55 -13.74 -20.80
N ALA A 98 0.91 -12.84 -21.56
CA ALA A 98 0.46 -11.53 -21.07
C ALA A 98 -0.70 -11.65 -20.05
N LEU A 99 -1.61 -12.61 -20.22
CA LEU A 99 -2.69 -12.93 -19.29
C LEU A 99 -2.13 -13.49 -17.96
N LEU A 100 -1.07 -14.29 -18.03
CA LEU A 100 -0.34 -14.85 -16.89
C LEU A 100 0.65 -13.83 -16.29
N ALA A 101 1.14 -12.89 -17.09
CA ALA A 101 2.09 -11.85 -16.66
C ALA A 101 1.43 -10.69 -15.91
N ASN A 102 0.09 -10.61 -15.85
CA ASN A 102 -0.58 -9.54 -15.13
C ASN A 102 -1.24 -10.01 -13.82
N ARG A 103 -0.38 -10.26 -12.82
CA ARG A 103 -0.67 -10.05 -11.39
C ARG A 103 0.58 -9.83 -10.53
N THR A 104 1.70 -9.44 -11.14
CA THR A 104 2.86 -8.87 -10.45
C THR A 104 2.93 -7.38 -10.73
N GLY A 105 1.81 -6.68 -10.49
CA GLY A 105 1.96 -5.28 -10.07
C GLY A 105 2.96 -5.31 -8.92
N GLN A 106 4.03 -4.53 -9.03
CA GLN A 106 4.89 -4.26 -7.88
C GLN A 106 4.01 -3.57 -6.84
N ILE A 107 3.29 -4.37 -6.04
CA ILE A 107 2.79 -3.93 -4.77
C ILE A 107 4.07 -3.65 -4.00
N LYS A 108 4.38 -2.38 -3.76
CA LYS A 108 5.24 -2.05 -2.64
C LYS A 108 4.32 -2.16 -1.42
N LEU A 109 4.30 -3.30 -0.71
CA LEU A 109 3.69 -3.34 0.64
C LEU A 109 4.56 -2.53 1.64
N GLN A 110 5.15 -1.40 1.24
CA GLN A 110 5.90 -0.52 2.14
C GLN A 110 4.98 0.16 3.18
N SER A 111 3.66 0.04 3.02
CA SER A 111 2.66 0.58 3.95
C SER A 111 1.41 -0.31 4.08
N PHE A 112 1.54 -1.64 3.95
CA PHE A 112 0.39 -2.51 4.21
C PHE A 112 0.05 -2.49 5.68
N ASP A 113 -1.06 -1.84 6.03
CA ASP A 113 -1.60 -1.88 7.38
C ASP A 113 -2.23 -3.25 7.63
N PHE A 114 -1.51 -4.10 8.35
CA PHE A 114 -1.98 -5.43 8.74
C PHE A 114 -3.23 -5.37 9.63
N ARG A 115 -3.58 -4.21 10.20
CA ARG A 115 -4.87 -4.00 10.89
C ARG A 115 -6.06 -4.03 9.93
N ALA A 116 -5.84 -3.83 8.63
CA ALA A 116 -6.87 -3.94 7.60
C ALA A 116 -7.13 -5.39 7.15
N VAL A 117 -6.41 -6.38 7.69
CA VAL A 117 -6.62 -7.80 7.38
C VAL A 117 -7.88 -8.30 8.07
N ASP A 118 -8.82 -8.81 7.27
CA ASP A 118 -10.09 -9.32 7.77
C ASP A 118 -9.95 -10.78 8.24
N PHE A 119 -9.76 -11.01 9.54
CA PHE A 119 -9.66 -12.38 10.05
C PHE A 119 -11.00 -13.12 10.16
N SER A 120 -12.14 -12.52 9.79
CA SER A 120 -13.45 -13.21 9.84
C SER A 120 -13.52 -14.43 8.92
N LYS A 121 -12.76 -14.41 7.82
CA LYS A 121 -12.64 -15.50 6.86
C LYS A 121 -11.34 -16.28 7.01
N SER A 122 -10.65 -16.19 8.14
CA SER A 122 -9.35 -16.85 8.34
C SER A 122 -9.44 -18.37 8.54
N MET A 123 -8.31 -19.05 8.39
CA MET A 123 -8.16 -20.47 8.71
C MET A 123 -7.50 -20.65 10.08
N ASN A 124 -8.02 -21.54 10.92
CA ASN A 124 -7.35 -21.91 12.17
C ASN A 124 -6.17 -22.83 11.91
N VAL A 125 -5.02 -22.52 12.51
CA VAL A 125 -3.76 -23.22 12.30
C VAL A 125 -2.96 -23.29 13.61
N ILE A 126 -2.08 -24.27 13.73
CA ILE A 126 -1.20 -24.47 14.88
C ILE A 126 0.23 -24.58 14.35
N SER A 127 1.21 -24.07 15.12
CA SER A 127 2.62 -24.31 14.78
C SER A 127 3.01 -25.74 15.13
N SER A 128 3.34 -26.53 14.11
CA SER A 128 3.87 -27.90 14.26
C SER A 128 5.39 -27.94 14.39
N ALA A 129 6.08 -26.80 14.27
CA ALA A 129 7.54 -26.75 14.34
C ALA A 129 8.05 -27.24 15.70
N GLN A 130 8.84 -28.31 15.66
CA GLN A 130 9.61 -28.80 16.79
C GLN A 130 10.73 -27.81 17.12
N LYS A 131 10.99 -27.62 18.41
CA LYS A 131 11.97 -26.66 18.91
C LYS A 131 12.80 -27.29 20.00
N PHE A 132 14.10 -27.04 20.00
CA PHE A 132 14.98 -27.50 21.06
C PHE A 132 15.25 -26.35 22.02
N ILE A 133 14.95 -26.57 23.30
CA ILE A 133 15.08 -25.54 24.32
C ILE A 133 16.36 -25.79 25.12
N ILE A 134 17.18 -24.76 25.27
CA ILE A 134 18.39 -24.79 26.09
C ILE A 134 18.22 -23.74 27.20
N PRO A 135 18.04 -24.14 28.46
CA PRO A 135 17.93 -23.17 29.55
C PRO A 135 19.29 -22.53 29.81
N VAL A 136 19.29 -21.22 30.04
CA VAL A 136 20.50 -20.45 30.32
C VAL A 136 20.71 -20.45 31.84
N PRO A 137 21.75 -21.13 32.36
CA PRO A 137 22.01 -21.13 33.80
C PRO A 137 22.53 -19.76 34.25
N SER A 138 22.52 -19.53 35.56
CA SER A 138 23.19 -18.35 36.13
C SER A 138 24.70 -18.51 36.01
N PHE A 139 25.32 -17.82 35.06
CA PHE A 139 26.76 -17.89 34.86
C PHE A 139 27.52 -17.24 36.03
N ALA A 140 28.71 -17.76 36.35
CA ALA A 140 29.63 -17.09 37.25
C ALA A 140 29.95 -15.68 36.73
N GLY A 141 29.76 -14.65 37.57
CA GLY A 141 29.95 -13.24 37.19
C GLY A 141 28.85 -12.65 36.29
N GLY A 142 27.74 -13.37 36.06
CA GLY A 142 26.57 -12.93 35.29
C GLY A 142 26.67 -13.12 33.78
N GLY A 143 27.80 -13.59 33.25
CA GLY A 143 28.04 -13.73 31.81
C GLY A 143 28.70 -12.50 31.18
N GLU A 144 28.47 -12.29 29.89
CA GLU A 144 29.02 -11.15 29.13
C GLU A 144 28.04 -9.97 29.08
N PRO A 145 28.52 -8.74 28.81
CA PRO A 145 27.64 -7.58 28.64
C PRO A 145 26.62 -7.80 27.51
N LEU A 146 25.33 -7.50 27.77
CA LEU A 146 24.26 -7.65 26.77
C LEU A 146 24.16 -6.43 25.85
N VAL A 147 25.27 -6.14 25.17
CA VAL A 147 25.41 -5.05 24.21
C VAL A 147 25.79 -5.60 22.84
N TYR A 148 25.51 -4.84 21.78
CA TYR A 148 25.93 -5.25 20.44
C TYR A 148 27.46 -5.40 20.35
N PRO A 149 27.96 -6.47 19.70
CA PRO A 149 29.39 -6.76 19.63
C PRO A 149 30.14 -5.75 18.77
N LYS A 150 31.47 -5.72 18.93
CA LYS A 150 32.37 -4.91 18.08
C LYS A 150 32.17 -5.27 16.61
N GLY A 151 32.08 -4.26 15.75
CA GLY A 151 31.84 -4.42 14.31
C GLY A 151 30.36 -4.36 13.90
N HIS A 152 29.43 -4.37 14.86
CA HIS A 152 28.03 -4.06 14.60
C HIS A 152 27.80 -2.54 14.53
N GLU A 153 26.85 -2.07 13.73
CA GLU A 153 26.51 -0.62 13.63
C GLU A 153 26.12 0.02 14.97
N LYS A 154 25.53 -0.79 15.87
CA LYS A 154 25.09 -0.40 17.22
C LYS A 154 26.09 -0.82 18.32
N ALA A 155 27.34 -1.14 17.97
CA ALA A 155 28.33 -1.68 18.92
C ALA A 155 28.36 -0.91 20.25
N GLY A 156 28.30 -1.64 21.36
CA GLY A 156 28.29 -1.08 22.72
C GLY A 156 26.94 -0.59 23.22
N GLN A 157 25.91 -0.47 22.37
CA GLN A 157 24.55 -0.14 22.81
C GLN A 157 23.86 -1.38 23.40
N PRO A 158 22.97 -1.23 24.39
CA PRO A 158 22.17 -2.33 24.94
C PRO A 158 21.34 -3.03 23.86
N ILE A 159 21.32 -4.37 23.91
CA ILE A 159 20.41 -5.17 23.08
C ILE A 159 19.03 -5.10 23.73
N ALA A 160 18.03 -4.72 22.93
CA ALA A 160 16.66 -4.56 23.37
C ALA A 160 15.80 -5.79 23.04
N ASP A 161 14.74 -5.99 23.83
CA ASP A 161 13.67 -6.94 23.55
C ASP A 161 12.79 -6.47 22.38
N TRP A 162 11.77 -7.26 22.05
CA TRP A 162 10.84 -6.95 20.95
C TRP A 162 10.05 -5.65 21.18
N GLN A 163 9.92 -5.18 22.43
CA GLN A 163 9.29 -3.90 22.81
C GLN A 163 10.25 -2.72 22.75
N GLY A 164 11.53 -2.95 22.46
CA GLY A 164 12.57 -1.92 22.45
C GLY A 164 13.15 -1.61 23.84
N LYS A 165 12.87 -2.43 24.86
CA LYS A 165 13.44 -2.26 26.20
C LYS A 165 14.74 -3.05 26.34
N PRO A 166 15.80 -2.51 26.96
CA PRO A 166 17.02 -3.26 27.21
C PRO A 166 16.73 -4.59 27.91
N ILE A 167 17.30 -5.68 27.40
CA ILE A 167 17.07 -7.01 27.98
C ILE A 167 17.63 -7.05 29.39
N GLY A 168 18.86 -6.61 29.62
CA GLY A 168 19.51 -6.52 30.94
C GLY A 168 20.99 -6.16 30.80
N ASP A 169 21.77 -6.31 31.87
CA ASP A 169 23.18 -5.90 31.86
C ASP A 169 24.13 -7.01 31.42
N LYS A 170 23.90 -8.26 31.88
CA LYS A 170 24.77 -9.41 31.61
C LYS A 170 24.02 -10.70 31.28
N GLY A 171 24.63 -11.54 30.46
CA GLY A 171 24.14 -12.87 30.13
C GLY A 171 24.87 -13.50 28.96
N LEU A 172 24.12 -13.89 27.92
CA LEU A 172 24.62 -14.48 26.68
C LEU A 172 24.18 -13.63 25.49
N VAL A 173 25.13 -13.28 24.62
CA VAL A 173 24.89 -12.66 23.31
C VAL A 173 25.16 -13.71 22.22
N PHE A 174 24.25 -13.82 21.26
CA PHE A 174 24.35 -14.75 20.13
C PHE A 174 23.75 -14.16 18.86
N PHE A 175 23.97 -14.80 17.72
CA PHE A 175 23.52 -14.33 16.41
C PHE A 175 22.51 -15.31 15.81
N ASN A 176 21.32 -14.81 15.48
CA ASN A 176 20.33 -15.53 14.69
C ASN A 176 20.66 -15.34 13.19
N GLU A 177 21.04 -16.42 12.51
CA GLU A 177 21.38 -16.38 11.09
C GLU A 177 20.18 -16.20 10.18
N LYS A 178 19.00 -16.67 10.59
CA LYS A 178 17.79 -16.54 9.79
C LYS A 178 17.32 -15.09 9.73
N ASP A 179 17.37 -14.40 10.86
CA ASP A 179 16.94 -13.01 10.99
C ASP A 179 18.08 -12.02 10.70
N GLN A 180 19.33 -12.49 10.64
CA GLN A 180 20.53 -11.65 10.57
C GLN A 180 20.60 -10.64 11.74
N ALA A 181 20.26 -11.11 12.95
CA ALA A 181 20.11 -10.27 14.12
C ALA A 181 20.97 -10.77 15.29
N VAL A 182 21.58 -9.82 16.00
CA VAL A 182 22.18 -10.08 17.31
C VAL A 182 21.08 -10.11 18.36
N GLN A 183 21.01 -11.19 19.13
CA GLN A 183 20.07 -11.39 20.22
C GLN A 183 20.80 -11.62 21.55
N ALA A 184 20.08 -11.47 22.65
CA ALA A 184 20.62 -11.60 23.98
C ALA A 184 19.62 -12.25 24.94
N VAL A 185 20.15 -12.88 25.99
CA VAL A 185 19.35 -13.50 27.04
C VAL A 185 20.05 -13.33 28.38
N LYS A 186 19.28 -12.98 29.43
CA LYS A 186 19.82 -12.86 30.79
C LYS A 186 20.31 -14.22 31.30
N ALA A 187 21.44 -14.22 31.99
CA ALA A 187 21.93 -15.38 32.72
C ALA A 187 21.53 -15.28 34.21
N ASP A 188 20.23 -15.16 34.47
CA ASP A 188 19.62 -15.15 35.80
C ASP A 188 18.93 -16.48 36.15
N GLY A 189 19.09 -17.49 35.30
CA GLY A 189 18.48 -18.80 35.44
C GLY A 189 17.04 -18.91 34.93
N GLN A 190 16.44 -17.80 34.46
CA GLN A 190 15.08 -17.78 33.91
C GLN A 190 15.05 -17.76 32.38
N GLY A 191 16.12 -17.26 31.75
CA GLY A 191 16.25 -17.21 30.30
C GLY A 191 16.41 -18.59 29.64
N VAL A 192 15.97 -18.68 28.39
CA VAL A 192 16.20 -19.84 27.52
C VAL A 192 16.62 -19.40 26.11
N VAL A 193 17.38 -20.24 25.41
CA VAL A 193 17.58 -20.15 23.96
C VAL A 193 16.76 -21.24 23.29
N ILE A 194 16.00 -20.85 22.27
CA ILE A 194 15.12 -21.72 21.50
C ILE A 194 15.71 -21.88 20.10
N LEU A 195 15.99 -23.12 19.69
CA LEU A 195 16.39 -23.45 18.34
C LEU A 195 15.15 -23.97 17.60
N ASN A 196 14.86 -23.41 16.43
CA ASN A 196 13.64 -23.70 15.68
C ASN A 196 13.84 -24.85 14.67
N GLN A 197 12.75 -25.55 14.35
CA GLN A 197 12.69 -26.62 13.34
C GLN A 197 13.71 -27.76 13.56
N VAL A 198 13.89 -28.17 14.81
CA VAL A 198 14.85 -29.22 15.19
C VAL A 198 14.22 -30.60 15.04
N SER A 199 14.89 -31.51 14.32
CA SER A 199 14.47 -32.92 14.21
C SER A 199 14.81 -33.73 15.46
N GLU A 200 14.18 -34.90 15.64
CA GLU A 200 14.50 -35.81 16.76
C GLU A 200 15.99 -36.20 16.79
N ASP A 201 16.63 -36.44 15.64
CA ASP A 201 18.04 -36.84 15.62
C ASP A 201 19.00 -35.68 15.88
N GLN A 202 18.66 -34.47 15.46
CA GLN A 202 19.39 -33.25 15.86
C GLN A 202 19.22 -32.99 17.36
N ALA A 203 18.02 -33.21 17.91
CA ALA A 203 17.74 -33.06 19.33
C ALA A 203 18.60 -34.02 20.17
N LYS A 204 18.70 -35.29 19.80
CA LYS A 204 19.59 -36.26 20.46
C LYS A 204 21.05 -35.82 20.45
N GLN A 205 21.53 -35.30 19.32
CA GLN A 205 22.91 -34.79 19.20
C GLN A 205 23.15 -33.57 20.08
N LEU A 206 22.18 -32.64 20.15
CA LEU A 206 22.24 -31.48 21.05
C LEU A 206 22.24 -31.92 22.52
N SER A 207 21.32 -32.80 22.91
CA SER A 207 21.23 -33.36 24.26
C SER A 207 22.56 -34.02 24.67
N ALA A 208 23.17 -34.81 23.79
CA ALA A 208 24.47 -35.43 24.04
C ALA A 208 25.61 -34.40 24.15
N LYS A 209 25.61 -33.36 23.30
CA LYS A 209 26.63 -32.29 23.34
C LYS A 209 26.54 -31.45 24.63
N ILE A 210 25.33 -31.24 25.14
CA ILE A 210 25.03 -30.42 26.32
C ILE A 210 25.28 -31.21 27.60
N GLY A 211 24.83 -32.47 27.68
CA GLY A 211 24.83 -33.23 28.92
C GLY A 211 23.88 -32.61 29.93
N ASP A 212 24.41 -32.17 31.08
CA ASP A 212 23.63 -31.50 32.12
C ASP A 212 23.54 -29.98 31.84
N PRO A 213 22.39 -29.46 31.40
CA PRO A 213 22.25 -28.06 31.03
C PRO A 213 22.46 -27.09 32.21
N SER A 214 22.28 -27.54 33.46
CA SER A 214 22.48 -26.70 34.65
C SER A 214 23.96 -26.38 34.91
N LYS A 215 24.88 -27.14 34.30
CA LYS A 215 26.33 -27.02 34.45
C LYS A 215 27.00 -26.27 33.30
N LEU A 216 26.24 -25.73 32.34
CA LEU A 216 26.81 -25.00 31.21
C LEU A 216 27.49 -23.71 31.69
N THR A 217 28.78 -23.58 31.39
CA THR A 217 29.48 -22.29 31.46
C THR A 217 29.18 -21.46 30.22
N LEU A 218 29.42 -20.14 30.25
CA LEU A 218 29.25 -19.28 29.09
C LEU A 218 30.02 -19.79 27.85
N ALA A 219 31.28 -20.20 28.05
CA ALA A 219 32.12 -20.75 26.98
C ALA A 219 31.51 -22.03 26.40
N LYS A 220 31.06 -22.95 27.27
CA LYS A 220 30.45 -24.19 26.81
C LYS A 220 29.12 -23.96 26.10
N PHE A 221 28.32 -23.01 26.57
CA PHE A 221 27.07 -22.63 25.93
C PHE A 221 27.31 -22.11 24.50
N LYS A 222 28.32 -21.25 24.30
CA LYS A 222 28.70 -20.77 22.97
C LYS A 222 29.21 -21.89 22.07
N GLU A 223 29.99 -22.84 22.59
CA GLU A 223 30.37 -24.04 21.83
C GLU A 223 29.16 -24.87 21.38
N VAL A 224 28.12 -24.97 22.21
CA VAL A 224 26.88 -25.68 21.86
C VAL A 224 26.14 -24.95 20.74
N LEU A 225 26.00 -23.62 20.81
CA LEU A 225 25.36 -22.84 19.75
C LEU A 225 26.14 -22.92 18.44
N GLU A 226 27.47 -22.87 18.51
CA GLU A 226 28.33 -23.01 17.35
C GLU A 226 28.23 -24.41 16.72
N PHE A 227 28.18 -25.45 17.55
CA PHE A 227 27.92 -26.82 17.10
C PHE A 227 26.55 -26.95 16.42
N ALA A 228 25.49 -26.42 17.05
CA ALA A 228 24.15 -26.43 16.48
C ALA A 228 24.12 -25.76 15.11
N LYS A 229 24.79 -24.61 14.98
CA LYS A 229 24.88 -23.86 13.73
C LYS A 229 25.70 -24.60 12.67
N LYS A 230 26.96 -24.92 12.96
CA LYS A 230 27.92 -25.41 11.96
C LYS A 230 27.72 -26.87 11.59
N GLU A 231 27.42 -27.71 12.58
CA GLU A 231 27.35 -29.16 12.38
C GLU A 231 25.92 -29.62 12.11
N LEU A 232 24.92 -28.95 12.70
CA LEU A 232 23.50 -29.35 12.55
C LEU A 232 22.70 -28.43 11.62
N GLY A 233 23.25 -27.30 11.18
CA GLY A 233 22.54 -26.34 10.33
C GLY A 233 21.41 -25.57 11.03
N LEU A 234 21.44 -25.50 12.38
CA LEU A 234 20.40 -24.86 13.19
C LEU A 234 20.74 -23.39 13.50
N GLY A 235 20.63 -22.54 12.48
CA GLY A 235 20.92 -21.10 12.58
C GLY A 235 19.74 -20.22 13.00
N ASP A 236 18.51 -20.74 12.99
CA ASP A 236 17.29 -20.05 13.45
C ASP A 236 17.12 -20.25 14.96
N MET A 237 17.55 -19.25 15.73
CA MET A 237 17.58 -19.32 17.19
C MET A 237 17.13 -18.00 17.82
N TYR A 238 16.38 -18.06 18.91
CA TYR A 238 15.91 -16.87 19.59
C TYR A 238 15.77 -17.04 21.10
N ASN A 239 15.78 -15.92 21.84
CA ASN A 239 15.66 -15.95 23.29
C ASN A 239 14.20 -15.95 23.76
N SER A 240 13.96 -16.51 24.95
CA SER A 240 12.70 -16.43 25.67
C SER A 240 12.93 -16.68 27.17
N ASP A 241 11.90 -17.04 27.91
CA ASP A 241 11.96 -17.39 29.33
C ASP A 241 11.23 -18.69 29.65
N LYS A 242 11.53 -19.28 30.80
CA LYS A 242 10.92 -20.53 31.28
C LYS A 242 9.40 -20.42 31.46
N GLY A 243 8.87 -19.25 31.80
CA GLY A 243 7.44 -19.00 31.93
C GLY A 243 6.71 -19.13 30.59
N PHE A 244 7.30 -18.64 29.51
CA PHE A 244 6.82 -18.84 28.15
C PHE A 244 6.82 -20.32 27.78
N ILE A 245 7.93 -21.05 28.01
CA ILE A 245 8.01 -22.48 27.73
C ILE A 245 6.89 -23.24 28.46
N LYS A 246 6.74 -23.00 29.77
CA LYS A 246 5.74 -23.63 30.61
C LYS A 246 4.30 -23.35 30.17
N SER A 247 4.02 -22.14 29.68
CA SER A 247 2.66 -21.73 29.32
C SER A 247 2.28 -21.99 27.86
N LYS A 248 3.26 -22.17 26.97
CA LYS A 248 3.05 -22.19 25.51
C LYS A 248 3.65 -23.40 24.81
N MET A 249 4.35 -24.28 25.50
CA MET A 249 5.05 -25.40 24.89
C MET A 249 4.82 -26.70 25.66
N ASN A 250 4.74 -27.80 24.90
CA ASN A 250 4.64 -29.14 25.44
C ASN A 250 5.94 -29.90 25.15
N PRO A 251 6.55 -30.55 26.15
CA PRO A 251 7.67 -31.44 25.91
C PRO A 251 7.22 -32.62 25.05
N LEU A 252 8.07 -33.08 24.13
CA LEU A 252 7.80 -34.31 23.40
C LEU A 252 8.24 -35.49 24.27
N ALA A 253 7.27 -36.34 24.65
CA ALA A 253 7.38 -37.33 25.74
C ALA A 253 8.59 -38.29 25.64
N LYS A 254 9.15 -38.51 24.46
CA LYS A 254 10.34 -39.37 24.26
C LYS A 254 11.65 -38.75 24.76
N GLU A 255 11.68 -37.44 25.02
CA GLU A 255 12.88 -36.66 25.32
C GLU A 255 12.82 -36.01 26.71
N SER A 256 11.95 -36.46 27.63
CA SER A 256 11.88 -35.87 28.97
C SER A 256 13.18 -36.11 29.74
N THR A 257 13.98 -35.05 29.87
CA THR A 257 15.29 -35.06 30.51
C THR A 257 15.22 -34.90 32.04
N GLY A 258 14.03 -34.66 32.58
CA GLY A 258 13.82 -34.29 33.99
C GLY A 258 14.23 -32.85 34.33
N VAL A 259 14.78 -32.09 33.38
CA VAL A 259 15.13 -30.68 33.57
C VAL A 259 14.05 -29.79 32.96
N GLU A 260 13.54 -28.83 33.76
CA GLU A 260 12.54 -27.87 33.30
C GLU A 260 13.07 -27.06 32.10
N ALA A 261 12.23 -26.94 31.06
CA ALA A 261 12.52 -26.18 29.85
C ALA A 261 13.82 -26.61 29.13
N PHE A 262 14.12 -27.92 29.11
CA PHE A 262 15.25 -28.47 28.35
C PHE A 262 14.80 -29.60 27.43
N GLY A 263 15.34 -29.63 26.21
CA GLY A 263 15.12 -30.69 25.24
C GLY A 263 14.09 -30.35 24.17
N LEU A 264 13.57 -31.38 23.49
CA LEU A 264 12.68 -31.21 22.36
C LEU A 264 11.23 -30.92 22.79
N HIS A 265 10.70 -29.80 22.30
CA HIS A 265 9.36 -29.32 22.59
C HIS A 265 8.61 -29.02 21.29
N ARG A 266 7.28 -28.97 21.38
CA ARG A 266 6.41 -28.36 20.37
C ARG A 266 5.57 -27.27 20.99
N ARG A 267 5.02 -26.39 20.15
CA ARG A 267 4.04 -25.41 20.65
C ARG A 267 2.80 -26.15 21.17
N ASP A 268 2.14 -25.60 22.17
CA ASP A 268 0.90 -26.18 22.68
C ASP A 268 -0.15 -26.22 21.55
N ASP A 269 -0.81 -27.36 21.38
CA ASP A 269 -1.84 -27.54 20.33
C ASP A 269 -3.07 -26.65 20.60
N ARG A 270 -3.21 -26.13 21.82
CA ARG A 270 -4.23 -25.12 22.16
C ARG A 270 -3.84 -23.72 21.70
N ASP A 271 -2.62 -23.50 21.23
CA ASP A 271 -2.10 -22.19 20.82
C ASP A 271 -2.51 -21.85 19.37
N LEU A 272 -3.83 -21.86 19.15
CA LEU A 272 -4.47 -21.61 17.86
C LEU A 272 -4.16 -20.22 17.32
N CYS A 273 -3.89 -20.17 16.02
CA CYS A 273 -3.66 -18.95 15.26
C CYS A 273 -4.66 -18.89 14.10
N GLN A 274 -5.04 -17.68 13.72
CA GLN A 274 -5.84 -17.41 12.53
C GLN A 274 -4.92 -17.01 11.38
N ALA A 275 -5.02 -17.68 10.23
CA ALA A 275 -4.16 -17.46 9.07
C ALA A 275 -4.94 -16.89 7.88
N VAL A 276 -4.33 -15.90 7.22
CA VAL A 276 -4.78 -15.31 5.95
C VAL A 276 -3.58 -15.16 5.04
N PHE A 277 -3.73 -15.47 3.75
CA PHE A 277 -2.69 -15.24 2.76
C PHE A 277 -2.90 -13.89 2.04
N VAL A 278 -1.90 -13.02 2.10
CA VAL A 278 -1.86 -11.76 1.38
C VAL A 278 -0.82 -11.88 0.25
N PRO A 279 -1.23 -11.88 -1.03
CA PRO A 279 -0.34 -12.00 -2.17
C PRO A 279 0.39 -10.67 -2.43
N GLY A 280 1.51 -10.74 -3.16
CA GLY A 280 2.25 -9.56 -3.61
C GLY A 280 3.59 -9.36 -2.90
N ARG A 281 4.35 -8.34 -3.31
CA ARG A 281 5.69 -8.08 -2.75
C ARG A 281 5.63 -7.13 -1.57
N GLY A 282 6.44 -7.34 -0.54
CA GLY A 282 6.36 -6.51 0.65
C GLY A 282 7.56 -6.47 1.55
N GLU A 283 7.59 -5.45 2.41
CA GLU A 283 8.60 -5.31 3.45
C GLU A 283 7.93 -5.00 4.78
N LEU A 284 8.26 -5.73 5.83
CA LEU A 284 7.85 -5.43 7.20
C LEU A 284 9.06 -4.97 8.00
N LYS A 285 9.04 -3.72 8.45
CA LYS A 285 10.06 -3.19 9.37
C LYS A 285 9.70 -3.59 10.81
N GLY A 286 10.41 -4.57 11.34
CA GLY A 286 10.42 -4.88 12.77
C GLY A 286 11.39 -3.97 13.54
N THR A 287 11.37 -4.06 14.87
CA THR A 287 12.29 -3.34 15.77
C THR A 287 13.75 -3.73 15.55
N ALA A 288 14.01 -4.99 15.20
CA ALA A 288 15.35 -5.52 14.96
C ALA A 288 15.72 -5.60 13.47
N THR A 289 14.78 -5.99 12.60
CA THR A 289 15.08 -6.38 11.21
C THR A 289 13.96 -5.98 10.26
N THR A 290 14.31 -5.77 8.98
CA THR A 290 13.32 -5.61 7.90
C THR A 290 13.16 -6.94 7.17
N HIS A 291 11.96 -7.53 7.22
CA HIS A 291 11.65 -8.76 6.51
C HIS A 291 11.09 -8.47 5.14
N LYS A 292 11.61 -9.13 4.10
CA LYS A 292 11.11 -9.03 2.73
C LYS A 292 10.29 -10.25 2.35
N PHE A 293 9.19 -10.00 1.64
CA PHE A 293 8.22 -11.00 1.20
C PHE A 293 8.07 -10.90 -0.32
N GLU A 294 8.78 -11.71 -1.09
CA GLU A 294 8.76 -11.63 -2.56
C GLU A 294 7.51 -12.27 -3.19
N ASN A 295 6.84 -13.17 -2.46
CA ASN A 295 5.73 -14.00 -2.94
C ASN A 295 4.48 -13.88 -2.08
N GLY A 296 4.32 -12.77 -1.38
CA GLY A 296 3.27 -12.57 -0.37
C GLY A 296 3.69 -12.99 1.02
N ALA A 297 2.78 -12.83 1.96
CA ALA A 297 2.95 -13.22 3.35
C ALA A 297 1.70 -13.97 3.83
N VAL A 298 1.90 -14.98 4.67
CA VAL A 298 0.83 -15.50 5.51
C VAL A 298 0.81 -14.68 6.79
N ILE A 299 -0.31 -14.02 7.04
CA ILE A 299 -0.51 -13.19 8.23
C ILE A 299 -1.23 -14.04 9.26
N LEU A 300 -0.60 -14.14 10.43
CA LEU A 300 -1.10 -14.91 11.55
C LEU A 300 -1.55 -13.97 12.65
N LYS A 301 -2.79 -14.14 13.12
CA LYS A 301 -3.32 -13.47 14.30
C LYS A 301 -3.47 -14.46 15.44
N GLN A 302 -3.04 -14.04 16.63
CA GLN A 302 -3.12 -14.80 17.85
C GLN A 302 -3.46 -13.87 19.01
N GLY A 303 -4.74 -13.85 19.41
CA GLY A 303 -5.23 -12.81 20.31
C GLY A 303 -5.10 -11.42 19.67
N LYS A 304 -4.28 -10.56 20.30
CA LYS A 304 -3.96 -9.22 19.78
C LYS A 304 -2.70 -9.19 18.91
N ASP A 305 -1.89 -10.24 18.95
CA ASP A 305 -0.61 -10.29 18.26
C ASP A 305 -0.81 -10.67 16.79
N VAL A 306 -0.14 -9.96 15.90
CA VAL A 306 -0.12 -10.23 14.47
C VAL A 306 1.32 -10.40 14.01
N ARG A 307 1.58 -11.46 13.24
CA ARG A 307 2.90 -11.74 12.68
C ARG A 307 2.80 -12.17 11.23
N LEU A 308 3.87 -11.94 10.49
CA LEU A 308 3.97 -12.31 9.08
C LEU A 308 4.94 -13.48 8.94
N VAL A 309 4.56 -14.46 8.13
CA VAL A 309 5.35 -15.65 7.86
C VAL A 309 5.50 -15.82 6.36
N GLN A 310 6.71 -16.14 5.90
CA GLN A 310 6.96 -16.47 4.50
C GLN A 310 6.12 -17.70 4.11
N PRO A 311 5.44 -17.71 2.95
CA PRO A 311 4.56 -18.81 2.55
C PRO A 311 5.16 -20.21 2.66
N GLU A 312 6.41 -20.37 2.26
CA GLU A 312 7.17 -21.62 2.31
C GLU A 312 7.46 -22.05 3.76
N ILE A 313 7.83 -21.11 4.63
CA ILE A 313 8.06 -21.36 6.05
C ILE A 313 6.74 -21.71 6.73
N PHE A 314 5.66 -21.03 6.37
CA PHE A 314 4.33 -21.33 6.88
C PHE A 314 3.92 -22.78 6.57
N ALA A 315 4.05 -23.21 5.31
CA ALA A 315 3.72 -24.57 4.90
C ALA A 315 4.56 -25.65 5.61
N GLN A 316 5.80 -25.33 6.01
CA GLN A 316 6.69 -26.25 6.75
C GLN A 316 6.36 -26.31 8.24
N THR A 317 5.95 -25.18 8.83
CA THR A 317 5.93 -25.00 10.28
C THR A 317 4.53 -24.92 10.90
N TYR A 318 3.49 -24.91 10.07
CA TYR A 318 2.10 -24.86 10.50
C TYR A 318 1.28 -25.98 9.90
N LYS A 319 0.31 -26.44 10.69
CA LYS A 319 -0.67 -27.46 10.34
C LYS A 319 -2.05 -27.04 10.79
N THR A 320 -3.05 -27.72 10.25
CA THR A 320 -4.43 -27.60 10.74
C THR A 320 -4.52 -28.14 12.18
N PRO A 321 -5.61 -27.83 12.92
CA PRO A 321 -5.75 -28.28 14.31
C PRO A 321 -5.75 -29.80 14.52
N ASP A 322 -6.14 -30.55 13.49
CA ASP A 322 -6.11 -32.01 13.42
C ASP A 322 -4.73 -32.58 12.98
N GLY A 323 -3.76 -31.72 12.66
CA GLY A 323 -2.39 -32.12 12.35
C GLY A 323 -2.12 -32.40 10.86
N GLU A 324 -3.04 -32.05 9.97
CA GLU A 324 -2.89 -32.17 8.51
C GLU A 324 -2.01 -31.04 7.94
N ALA A 325 -1.31 -31.35 6.85
CA ALA A 325 -0.50 -30.37 6.14
C ALA A 325 -1.39 -29.32 5.45
N ILE A 326 -0.99 -28.05 5.49
CA ILE A 326 -1.76 -26.96 4.86
C ILE A 326 -1.18 -26.65 3.48
N ALA A 327 -2.00 -26.77 2.44
CA ALA A 327 -1.68 -26.22 1.13
C ALA A 327 -1.87 -24.70 1.14
N LEU A 328 -0.91 -23.91 0.64
CA LEU A 328 -1.06 -22.45 0.61
C LEU A 328 -2.32 -21.98 -0.13
N THR A 329 -2.77 -22.75 -1.13
CA THR A 329 -4.00 -22.50 -1.90
C THR A 329 -5.29 -22.69 -1.10
N SER A 330 -5.26 -23.42 0.03
CA SER A 330 -6.43 -23.55 0.90
C SER A 330 -6.54 -22.42 1.92
N ILE A 331 -5.48 -21.61 2.10
CA ILE A 331 -5.52 -20.46 2.99
C ILE A 331 -6.39 -19.37 2.36
N PRO A 332 -7.36 -18.81 3.10
CA PRO A 332 -8.16 -17.68 2.67
C PRO A 332 -7.28 -16.54 2.16
N ARG A 333 -7.46 -16.19 0.89
CA ARG A 333 -6.69 -15.15 0.21
C ARG A 333 -7.38 -13.81 0.34
N GLN A 334 -6.63 -12.79 0.76
CA GLN A 334 -7.08 -11.40 0.73
C GLN A 334 -6.24 -10.60 -0.24
N ASP A 335 -6.91 -10.01 -1.24
CA ASP A 335 -6.25 -9.16 -2.22
C ASP A 335 -6.27 -7.71 -1.73
N PRO A 336 -5.12 -7.14 -1.36
CA PRO A 336 -5.07 -5.76 -0.86
C PRO A 336 -5.34 -4.73 -1.97
N SER A 337 -5.39 -5.15 -3.24
CA SER A 337 -5.48 -4.25 -4.41
C SER A 337 -6.88 -3.80 -4.81
N LYS A 338 -7.94 -4.24 -4.10
CA LYS A 338 -9.29 -3.73 -4.34
C LYS A 338 -9.65 -2.72 -3.25
N PRO A 339 -9.66 -1.40 -3.55
CA PRO A 339 -10.23 -0.40 -2.66
C PRO A 339 -11.62 -0.89 -2.26
N LYS A 340 -11.85 -1.09 -0.97
CA LYS A 340 -13.20 -1.42 -0.54
C LYS A 340 -14.07 -0.18 -0.77
N LYS A 341 -15.19 -0.35 -1.47
CA LYS A 341 -16.16 0.75 -1.64
C LYS A 341 -16.86 0.94 -0.30
N ILE A 342 -16.81 2.15 0.22
CA ILE A 342 -17.51 2.46 1.46
C ILE A 342 -18.85 3.07 1.09
N ASP A 343 -19.93 2.38 1.42
CA ASP A 343 -21.24 3.00 1.45
C ASP A 343 -21.40 3.68 2.81
N PHE A 344 -21.44 5.00 2.82
CA PHE A 344 -21.55 5.78 4.05
C PHE A 344 -22.84 5.47 4.82
N LYS A 345 -23.87 4.95 4.15
CA LYS A 345 -25.13 4.53 4.79
C LYS A 345 -24.92 3.37 5.76
N ASN A 346 -23.83 2.62 5.60
CA ASN A 346 -23.48 1.49 6.45
C ASN A 346 -22.46 1.86 7.54
N VAL A 347 -22.02 3.12 7.59
CA VAL A 347 -21.09 3.58 8.62
C VAL A 347 -21.87 3.97 9.85
N ASP A 348 -21.60 3.29 10.97
CA ASP A 348 -22.17 3.64 12.26
C ASP A 348 -21.46 4.85 12.89
N PHE A 349 -22.12 6.00 12.86
CA PHE A 349 -21.65 7.23 13.50
C PHE A 349 -22.10 7.37 14.97
N SER A 350 -22.82 6.39 15.54
CA SER A 350 -23.29 6.43 16.93
C SER A 350 -22.15 6.60 17.93
N GLN A 351 -20.98 6.04 17.60
CA GLN A 351 -19.75 6.15 18.38
C GLN A 351 -18.89 7.35 17.99
N GLY A 352 -19.28 8.12 16.98
CA GLY A 352 -18.49 9.23 16.43
C GLY A 352 -18.20 10.33 17.46
N VAL A 353 -17.02 10.93 17.32
CA VAL A 353 -16.59 12.06 18.18
C VAL A 353 -17.25 13.34 17.69
N ASP A 354 -17.81 14.13 18.61
CA ASP A 354 -18.33 15.46 18.29
C ASP A 354 -17.19 16.43 17.99
N THR A 355 -17.19 16.97 16.78
CA THR A 355 -16.18 17.89 16.30
C THR A 355 -16.83 19.10 15.64
N VAL A 356 -16.09 20.20 15.55
CA VAL A 356 -16.52 21.40 14.84
C VAL A 356 -15.42 21.91 13.93
N SER A 357 -15.80 22.47 12.78
CA SER A 357 -14.84 23.07 11.85
C SER A 357 -14.34 24.40 12.41
N SER A 358 -13.06 24.42 12.79
CA SER A 358 -12.33 25.63 13.18
C SER A 358 -11.75 26.42 12.00
N ALA A 359 -11.87 25.91 10.77
CA ALA A 359 -11.36 26.60 9.59
C ALA A 359 -11.98 27.98 9.44
N GLN A 360 -11.11 28.99 9.39
CA GLN A 360 -11.46 30.36 9.03
C GLN A 360 -11.89 30.41 7.57
N LYS A 361 -12.95 31.19 7.29
CA LYS A 361 -13.61 31.27 5.99
C LYS A 361 -13.85 32.74 5.67
N PHE A 362 -13.56 33.15 4.45
CA PHE A 362 -13.87 34.50 4.01
C PHE A 362 -15.16 34.48 3.20
N VAL A 363 -16.18 35.20 3.68
CA VAL A 363 -17.51 35.23 3.10
C VAL A 363 -17.69 36.52 2.31
N ILE A 364 -18.16 36.41 1.07
CA ILE A 364 -18.31 37.52 0.14
C ILE A 364 -19.75 37.53 -0.40
N PRO A 365 -20.58 38.50 0.03
CA PRO A 365 -21.90 38.69 -0.54
C PRO A 365 -21.84 38.99 -2.04
N VAL A 366 -22.68 38.29 -2.82
CA VAL A 366 -22.77 38.50 -4.26
C VAL A 366 -23.75 39.67 -4.52
N PRO A 367 -23.34 40.71 -5.27
CA PRO A 367 -24.21 41.81 -5.66
C PRO A 367 -25.45 41.36 -6.43
N SER A 368 -26.48 42.20 -6.47
CA SER A 368 -27.44 42.17 -7.56
C SER A 368 -26.85 42.91 -8.76
N PHE A 369 -26.15 42.19 -9.64
CA PHE A 369 -25.53 42.80 -10.82
C PHE A 369 -26.60 43.44 -11.73
N GLY A 370 -26.29 44.60 -12.33
CA GLY A 370 -27.14 45.19 -13.35
C GLY A 370 -27.33 44.21 -14.52
N GLY A 371 -28.58 43.83 -14.79
CA GLY A 371 -28.92 42.79 -15.79
C GLY A 371 -28.96 41.35 -15.24
N GLY A 372 -28.76 41.14 -13.95
CA GLY A 372 -28.86 39.83 -13.30
C GLY A 372 -27.58 38.98 -13.35
N GLY A 373 -26.48 39.48 -13.92
CA GLY A 373 -25.20 38.76 -13.99
C GLY A 373 -24.99 38.02 -15.31
N GLU A 374 -24.33 36.86 -15.26
CA GLU A 374 -24.14 35.96 -16.41
C GLU A 374 -25.04 34.72 -16.31
N PRO A 375 -25.35 34.05 -17.44
CA PRO A 375 -26.12 32.82 -17.42
C PRO A 375 -25.48 31.75 -16.53
N LEU A 376 -26.26 31.13 -15.63
CA LEU A 376 -25.79 30.07 -14.73
C LEU A 376 -25.73 28.71 -15.43
N VAL A 377 -24.93 28.65 -16.49
CA VAL A 377 -24.69 27.45 -17.29
C VAL A 377 -23.21 27.12 -17.30
N TYR A 378 -22.87 25.85 -17.55
CA TYR A 378 -21.47 25.45 -17.66
C TYR A 378 -20.77 26.20 -18.80
N PRO A 379 -19.54 26.70 -18.59
CA PRO A 379 -18.83 27.51 -19.57
C PRO A 379 -18.41 26.70 -20.80
N LYS A 380 -18.09 27.41 -21.89
CA LYS A 380 -17.52 26.79 -23.10
C LYS A 380 -16.26 26.00 -22.74
N GLY A 381 -16.13 24.80 -23.31
CA GLY A 381 -15.00 23.90 -23.03
C GLY A 381 -15.24 22.91 -21.89
N HIS A 382 -16.30 23.06 -21.10
CA HIS A 382 -16.74 22.04 -20.14
C HIS A 382 -17.54 20.93 -20.84
N GLU A 383 -17.47 19.70 -20.35
CA GLU A 383 -18.21 18.55 -20.93
C GLU A 383 -19.74 18.77 -20.95
N LYS A 384 -20.23 19.59 -20.01
CA LYS A 384 -21.65 19.98 -19.86
C LYS A 384 -21.97 21.38 -20.41
N ALA A 385 -21.10 21.96 -21.25
CA ALA A 385 -21.23 23.34 -21.71
C ALA A 385 -22.65 23.70 -22.16
N GLY A 386 -23.18 24.83 -21.67
CA GLY A 386 -24.53 25.32 -21.98
C GLY A 386 -25.67 24.67 -21.16
N GLN A 387 -25.42 23.59 -20.42
CA GLN A 387 -26.40 23.05 -19.47
C GLN A 387 -26.48 23.93 -18.21
N GLN A 388 -27.66 24.04 -17.60
CA GLN A 388 -27.83 24.73 -16.31
C GLN A 388 -26.98 24.07 -15.22
N ILE A 389 -26.36 24.91 -14.39
CA ILE A 389 -25.65 24.45 -13.20
C ILE A 389 -26.70 24.21 -12.10
N ALA A 390 -26.64 23.02 -11.50
CA ALA A 390 -27.53 22.60 -10.45
C ALA A 390 -26.86 22.72 -9.07
N ASP A 391 -27.68 22.87 -8.03
CA ASP A 391 -27.28 22.76 -6.65
C ASP A 391 -26.92 21.31 -6.28
N TRP A 392 -26.57 21.08 -5.02
CA TRP A 392 -26.18 19.76 -4.52
C TRP A 392 -27.33 18.73 -4.53
N GLN A 393 -28.59 19.16 -4.66
CA GLN A 393 -29.77 18.30 -4.79
C GLN A 393 -30.10 17.99 -6.26
N GLY A 394 -29.39 18.61 -7.21
CA GLY A 394 -29.65 18.48 -8.64
C GLY A 394 -30.70 19.47 -9.17
N ASN A 395 -31.15 20.44 -8.36
CA ASN A 395 -32.08 21.47 -8.82
C ASN A 395 -31.31 22.61 -9.49
N PRO A 396 -31.80 23.20 -10.60
CA PRO A 396 -31.15 24.36 -11.20
C PRO A 396 -30.98 25.51 -10.20
N ILE A 397 -29.77 26.07 -10.13
CA ILE A 397 -29.50 27.17 -9.20
C ILE A 397 -30.30 28.40 -9.59
N GLY A 398 -30.49 28.70 -10.88
CA GLY A 398 -31.25 29.84 -11.37
C GLY A 398 -30.85 30.19 -12.80
N ASP A 399 -31.35 31.31 -13.33
CA ASP A 399 -31.06 31.71 -14.71
C ASP A 399 -29.83 32.60 -14.86
N GLN A 400 -29.62 33.53 -13.92
CA GLN A 400 -28.56 34.53 -13.98
C GLN A 400 -27.85 34.69 -12.62
N GLY A 401 -26.55 34.97 -12.66
CA GLY A 401 -25.75 35.25 -11.47
C GLY A 401 -24.26 35.28 -11.73
N LEU A 402 -23.49 34.53 -10.95
CA LEU A 402 -22.04 34.40 -11.06
C LEU A 402 -21.65 32.93 -11.25
N VAL A 403 -20.82 32.64 -12.25
CA VAL A 403 -20.18 31.34 -12.45
C VAL A 403 -18.69 31.45 -12.13
N PHE A 404 -18.18 30.54 -11.31
CA PHE A 404 -16.77 30.50 -10.91
C PHE A 404 -16.26 29.05 -10.82
N PHE A 405 -14.94 28.88 -10.71
CA PHE A 405 -14.30 27.57 -10.68
C PHE A 405 -13.64 27.33 -9.32
N ASN A 406 -14.01 26.24 -8.65
CA ASN A 406 -13.32 25.73 -7.47
C ASN A 406 -12.14 24.88 -7.94
N GLU A 407 -10.92 25.36 -7.66
CA GLU A 407 -9.70 24.72 -8.12
C GLU A 407 -9.38 23.44 -7.36
N LYS A 408 -9.82 23.33 -6.10
CA LYS A 408 -9.57 22.16 -5.26
C LYS A 408 -10.43 20.98 -5.68
N ASP A 409 -11.71 21.22 -5.93
CA ASP A 409 -12.66 20.19 -6.35
C ASP A 409 -12.70 19.99 -7.87
N LYS A 410 -11.98 20.83 -8.63
CA LYS A 410 -11.98 20.88 -10.09
C LYS A 410 -13.40 20.99 -10.65
N ALA A 411 -14.24 21.79 -10.00
CA ALA A 411 -15.66 21.89 -10.27
C ALA A 411 -16.08 23.33 -10.61
N VAL A 412 -17.00 23.47 -11.57
CA VAL A 412 -17.68 24.72 -11.86
C VAL A 412 -18.80 24.89 -10.83
N GLN A 413 -18.84 26.07 -10.20
CA GLN A 413 -19.83 26.47 -9.21
C GLN A 413 -20.60 27.69 -9.72
N ALA A 414 -21.81 27.89 -9.18
CA ALA A 414 -22.64 29.04 -9.52
C ALA A 414 -23.38 29.57 -8.31
N VAL A 415 -23.73 30.85 -8.35
CA VAL A 415 -24.50 31.51 -7.28
C VAL A 415 -25.41 32.57 -7.87
N LYS A 416 -26.65 32.65 -7.38
CA LYS A 416 -27.61 33.68 -7.80
C LYS A 416 -27.11 35.07 -7.41
N SER A 417 -27.31 36.04 -8.29
CA SER A 417 -27.11 37.46 -7.99
C SER A 417 -28.43 38.15 -7.64
N ASP A 418 -29.20 37.55 -6.74
CA ASP A 418 -30.47 38.09 -6.23
C ASP A 418 -30.28 38.91 -4.93
N GLY A 419 -29.01 39.14 -4.55
CA GLY A 419 -28.63 39.81 -3.31
C GLY A 419 -28.62 38.88 -2.08
N ASN A 420 -29.02 37.61 -2.21
CA ASN A 420 -28.96 36.62 -1.13
C ASN A 420 -27.78 35.65 -1.26
N GLY A 421 -27.24 35.46 -2.45
CA GLY A 421 -26.09 34.60 -2.70
C GLY A 421 -24.80 35.07 -2.03
N VAL A 422 -23.96 34.13 -1.61
CA VAL A 422 -22.60 34.39 -1.13
C VAL A 422 -21.58 33.42 -1.76
N VAL A 423 -20.35 33.87 -1.91
CA VAL A 423 -19.17 33.02 -2.16
C VAL A 423 -18.40 32.88 -0.85
N ILE A 424 -18.02 31.65 -0.51
CA ILE A 424 -17.24 31.34 0.68
C ILE A 424 -15.90 30.76 0.24
N ILE A 425 -14.82 31.35 0.72
CA ILE A 425 -13.44 30.88 0.51
C ILE A 425 -12.97 30.19 1.79
N ASN A 426 -12.50 28.95 1.69
CA ASN A 426 -12.06 28.15 2.83
C ASN A 426 -10.60 28.42 3.24
N GLN A 427 -10.29 28.20 4.52
CA GLN A 427 -8.94 28.22 5.10
C GLN A 427 -8.18 29.53 4.88
N VAL A 428 -8.86 30.65 5.07
CA VAL A 428 -8.29 31.99 4.86
C VAL A 428 -7.64 32.50 6.14
N SER A 429 -6.35 32.86 6.07
CA SER A 429 -5.66 33.51 7.20
C SER A 429 -6.10 34.97 7.37
N GLU A 430 -5.82 35.58 8.52
CA GLU A 430 -6.12 37.01 8.74
C GLU A 430 -5.42 37.93 7.72
N GLU A 431 -4.15 37.66 7.40
CA GLU A 431 -3.39 38.43 6.40
C GLU A 431 -4.00 38.29 5.00
N GLN A 432 -4.42 37.09 4.61
CA GLN A 432 -5.12 36.88 3.35
C GLN A 432 -6.48 37.59 3.35
N ALA A 433 -7.19 37.57 4.48
CA ALA A 433 -8.46 38.28 4.64
C ALA A 433 -8.28 39.80 4.47
N ASP A 434 -7.20 40.39 4.99
CA ASP A 434 -6.86 41.80 4.76
C ASP A 434 -6.65 42.10 3.27
N LYS A 435 -5.89 41.26 2.58
CA LYS A 435 -5.65 41.41 1.13
C LYS A 435 -6.94 41.26 0.32
N LEU A 436 -7.81 40.32 0.71
CA LEU A 436 -9.13 40.16 0.10
C LEU A 436 -10.00 41.39 0.34
N ARG A 437 -10.04 41.94 1.56
CA ARG A 437 -10.76 43.19 1.84
C ARG A 437 -10.25 44.34 0.99
N ALA A 438 -8.93 44.51 0.87
CA ALA A 438 -8.35 45.53 0.01
C ALA A 438 -8.74 45.35 -1.47
N LYS A 439 -8.91 44.10 -1.93
CA LYS A 439 -9.29 43.79 -3.32
C LYS A 439 -10.79 43.96 -3.59
N PHE A 440 -11.64 43.51 -2.67
CA PHE A 440 -13.10 43.59 -2.79
C PHE A 440 -13.68 44.95 -2.37
N GLY A 441 -12.92 45.73 -1.60
CA GLY A 441 -13.37 46.97 -0.99
C GLY A 441 -14.25 46.75 0.25
N ASP A 442 -14.62 47.83 0.92
CA ASP A 442 -15.43 47.79 2.15
C ASP A 442 -16.86 47.26 1.92
N ASP A 443 -17.35 47.34 0.68
CA ASP A 443 -18.70 46.93 0.30
C ASP A 443 -18.71 46.19 -1.05
N PRO A 444 -18.61 44.86 -1.04
CA PRO A 444 -18.57 44.07 -2.27
C PRO A 444 -19.88 44.17 -3.06
N SER A 445 -21.00 44.60 -2.45
CA SER A 445 -22.29 44.74 -3.13
C SER A 445 -22.30 45.79 -4.24
N LYS A 446 -21.27 46.65 -4.29
CA LYS A 446 -21.10 47.71 -5.30
C LYS A 446 -20.27 47.28 -6.51
N LEU A 447 -19.69 46.08 -6.49
CA LEU A 447 -18.83 45.60 -7.57
C LEU A 447 -19.66 45.24 -8.81
N SER A 448 -19.16 45.60 -9.99
CA SER A 448 -19.63 44.99 -11.23
C SER A 448 -19.26 43.50 -11.29
N LEU A 449 -19.95 42.74 -12.16
CA LEU A 449 -19.65 41.32 -12.37
C LEU A 449 -18.18 41.08 -12.70
N GLN A 450 -17.59 41.90 -13.58
CA GLN A 450 -16.19 41.76 -13.97
C GLN A 450 -15.25 42.02 -12.79
N GLN A 451 -15.46 43.11 -12.04
CA GLN A 451 -14.65 43.40 -10.84
C GLN A 451 -14.73 42.28 -9.80
N PHE A 452 -15.91 41.68 -9.61
CA PHE A 452 -16.08 40.55 -8.70
C PHE A 452 -15.28 39.31 -9.17
N LYS A 453 -15.34 38.99 -10.47
CA LYS A 453 -14.57 37.90 -11.08
C LYS A 453 -13.05 38.14 -10.99
N ASP A 454 -12.60 39.37 -11.25
CA ASP A 454 -11.19 39.75 -11.12
C ASP A 454 -10.69 39.61 -9.68
N ALA A 455 -11.55 39.88 -8.70
CA ALA A 455 -11.23 39.71 -7.28
C ALA A 455 -11.18 38.22 -6.86
N LEU A 456 -12.06 37.37 -7.38
CA LEU A 456 -11.96 35.91 -7.20
C LEU A 456 -10.72 35.34 -7.90
N GLN A 457 -10.38 35.84 -9.08
CA GLN A 457 -9.16 35.46 -9.78
C GLN A 457 -7.92 35.82 -8.96
N PHE A 458 -7.88 37.04 -8.41
CA PHE A 458 -6.82 37.47 -7.49
C PHE A 458 -6.71 36.53 -6.26
N ALA A 459 -7.83 36.17 -5.64
CA ALA A 459 -7.82 35.23 -4.52
C ALA A 459 -7.16 33.90 -4.89
N ARG A 460 -7.49 33.37 -6.07
CA ARG A 460 -6.92 32.11 -6.57
C ARG A 460 -5.44 32.25 -6.92
N GLU A 461 -5.09 33.19 -7.77
CA GLU A 461 -3.78 33.26 -8.42
C GLU A 461 -2.72 33.91 -7.52
N GLU A 462 -3.08 34.95 -6.77
CA GLU A 462 -2.13 35.70 -5.94
C GLU A 462 -2.11 35.23 -4.49
N LEU A 463 -3.23 34.72 -3.96
CA LEU A 463 -3.32 34.26 -2.57
C LEU A 463 -3.35 32.74 -2.43
N SER A 464 -3.35 32.00 -3.56
CA SER A 464 -3.48 30.52 -3.57
C SER A 464 -4.75 30.01 -2.88
N LEU A 465 -5.83 30.79 -2.91
CA LEU A 465 -7.11 30.46 -2.29
C LEU A 465 -8.08 29.86 -3.31
N GLY A 466 -7.85 28.60 -3.71
CA GLY A 466 -8.66 27.93 -4.74
C GLY A 466 -9.89 27.16 -4.23
N ASP A 467 -10.05 26.97 -2.92
CA ASP A 467 -11.15 26.24 -2.29
C ASP A 467 -12.34 27.18 -2.02
N MET A 468 -13.25 27.25 -2.98
CA MET A 468 -14.38 28.18 -2.97
C MET A 468 -15.71 27.46 -3.22
N TYR A 469 -16.76 27.84 -2.53
CA TYR A 469 -18.10 27.30 -2.75
C TYR A 469 -19.18 28.35 -2.50
N ASN A 470 -20.37 28.14 -3.07
CA ASN A 470 -21.49 29.05 -2.90
C ASN A 470 -22.38 28.67 -1.72
N SER A 471 -23.10 29.66 -1.20
CA SER A 471 -24.18 29.48 -0.23
C SER A 471 -25.11 30.70 -0.27
N ASP A 472 -25.86 30.94 0.80
CA ASP A 472 -26.73 32.10 0.96
C ASP A 472 -26.52 32.79 2.32
N LYS A 473 -27.01 34.03 2.43
CA LYS A 473 -26.91 34.84 3.66
C LYS A 473 -27.62 34.22 4.86
N GLU A 474 -28.69 33.45 4.64
CA GLU A 474 -29.44 32.80 5.72
C GLU A 474 -28.57 31.73 6.40
N PHE A 475 -27.89 30.92 5.61
CA PHE A 475 -26.92 29.95 6.07
C PHE A 475 -25.79 30.62 6.86
N ILE A 476 -25.22 31.73 6.36
CA ILE A 476 -24.20 32.48 7.11
C ILE A 476 -24.72 32.90 8.47
N GLY A 477 -25.91 33.52 8.53
CA GLY A 477 -26.51 33.98 9.79
C GLY A 477 -26.86 32.86 10.77
N LYS A 478 -27.17 31.66 10.28
CA LYS A 478 -27.54 30.50 11.12
C LYS A 478 -26.35 29.65 11.55
N LYS A 479 -25.29 29.58 10.75
CA LYS A 479 -24.25 28.54 10.86
C LYS A 479 -22.84 29.09 10.98
N MET A 480 -22.66 30.41 10.98
CA MET A 480 -21.33 31.02 11.03
C MET A 480 -21.25 32.14 12.05
N ASN A 481 -20.11 32.25 12.71
CA ASN A 481 -19.75 33.34 13.61
C ASN A 481 -18.72 34.23 12.92
N ALA A 482 -18.96 35.55 12.90
CA ALA A 482 -17.96 36.52 12.47
C ALA A 482 -16.75 36.47 13.42
N LEU A 483 -15.55 36.56 12.84
CA LEU A 483 -14.28 36.57 13.59
C LEU A 483 -13.67 37.96 13.70
N GLU A 484 -14.11 38.90 12.86
CA GLU A 484 -13.54 40.24 12.83
C GLU A 484 -13.99 41.08 14.04
N SER A 485 -13.05 41.80 14.64
CA SER A 485 -13.32 42.78 15.70
C SER A 485 -13.88 44.10 15.17
N LYS A 486 -13.70 44.38 13.88
CA LYS A 486 -14.17 45.61 13.22
C LYS A 486 -15.33 45.25 12.28
N ALA A 487 -16.51 45.81 12.55
CA ALA A 487 -17.64 45.65 11.65
C ALA A 487 -17.32 46.25 10.27
N THR A 488 -17.41 45.44 9.22
CA THR A 488 -17.32 45.90 7.82
C THR A 488 -18.52 46.77 7.42
N GLY A 489 -19.59 46.76 8.22
CA GLY A 489 -20.86 47.41 7.90
C GLY A 489 -21.73 46.61 6.93
N VAL A 490 -21.23 45.50 6.39
CA VAL A 490 -21.96 44.61 5.47
C VAL A 490 -22.21 43.26 6.12
N GLN A 491 -23.49 42.91 6.28
CA GLN A 491 -23.89 41.65 6.91
C GLN A 491 -23.33 40.44 6.16
N GLY A 492 -22.60 39.58 6.88
CA GLY A 492 -22.03 38.35 6.33
C GLY A 492 -20.84 38.58 5.40
N TYR A 493 -20.20 39.76 5.43
CA TYR A 493 -18.96 40.01 4.70
C TYR A 493 -17.75 39.93 5.63
N GLY A 494 -16.69 39.22 5.19
CA GLY A 494 -15.42 39.15 5.90
C GLY A 494 -15.11 37.76 6.48
N LEU A 495 -14.20 37.73 7.45
CA LEU A 495 -13.71 36.51 8.09
C LEU A 495 -14.73 35.94 9.09
N HIS A 496 -15.04 34.67 8.92
CA HIS A 496 -15.99 33.92 9.72
C HIS A 496 -15.41 32.54 10.08
N ARG A 497 -15.99 31.89 11.08
CA ARG A 497 -15.84 30.44 11.34
C ARG A 497 -17.21 29.77 11.41
N ARG A 498 -17.25 28.44 11.39
CA ARG A 498 -18.51 27.74 11.70
C ARG A 498 -18.92 28.05 13.14
N ASP A 499 -20.23 28.09 13.36
CA ASP A 499 -20.78 28.18 14.70
C ASP A 499 -20.32 26.97 15.52
N ASP A 500 -19.88 27.20 16.77
CA ASP A 500 -19.40 26.14 17.67
C ASP A 500 -20.52 25.12 18.01
N ARG A 501 -21.78 25.49 17.76
CA ARG A 501 -22.96 24.62 17.85
C ARG A 501 -23.19 23.75 16.62
N ASP A 502 -22.50 24.01 15.51
CA ASP A 502 -22.62 23.25 14.25
C ASP A 502 -21.76 21.98 14.28
N LEU A 503 -22.04 21.13 15.26
CA LEU A 503 -21.30 19.89 15.52
C LEU A 503 -21.51 18.87 14.41
N VAL A 504 -20.45 18.10 14.14
CA VAL A 504 -20.45 16.94 13.27
C VAL A 504 -19.86 15.74 14.01
N LYS A 505 -20.33 14.53 13.67
CA LYS A 505 -19.78 13.28 14.18
C LYS A 505 -18.65 12.81 13.28
N ALA A 506 -17.46 12.60 13.84
CA ALA A 506 -16.29 12.15 13.10
C ALA A 506 -15.91 10.71 13.45
N VAL A 507 -15.61 9.90 12.43
CA VAL A 507 -15.02 8.56 12.55
C VAL A 507 -13.86 8.43 11.58
N PHE A 508 -12.86 7.63 11.94
CA PHE A 508 -11.74 7.33 11.04
C PHE A 508 -11.98 6.00 10.36
N VAL A 509 -11.96 6.00 9.04
CA VAL A 509 -12.03 4.79 8.25
C VAL A 509 -10.62 4.34 7.90
N GLU A 510 -10.29 3.10 8.23
CA GLU A 510 -8.98 2.50 7.94
C GLU A 510 -8.85 1.98 6.50
N GLY A 511 -7.62 2.01 5.98
CA GLY A 511 -7.24 1.37 4.73
C GLY A 511 -7.58 2.15 3.45
N GLN A 512 -7.43 1.49 2.31
CA GLN A 512 -7.75 2.07 1.01
C GLN A 512 -9.25 1.93 0.71
N GLY A 513 -9.85 3.02 0.23
CA GLY A 513 -11.25 3.00 -0.14
C GLY A 513 -11.65 4.09 -1.13
N GLN A 514 -12.93 4.08 -1.44
CA GLN A 514 -13.58 5.14 -2.21
C GLN A 514 -14.86 5.55 -1.51
N PHE A 515 -15.10 6.85 -1.47
CA PHE A 515 -16.28 7.51 -0.95
C PHE A 515 -16.99 8.22 -2.10
N THR A 516 -18.24 7.85 -2.36
CA THR A 516 -19.07 8.57 -3.32
C THR A 516 -19.91 9.59 -2.56
N GLY A 517 -19.50 10.86 -2.63
CA GLY A 517 -20.31 11.98 -2.16
C GLY A 517 -21.41 12.33 -3.15
N THR A 518 -22.17 13.38 -2.84
CA THR A 518 -23.25 13.89 -3.70
C THR A 518 -22.74 14.38 -5.06
N ALA A 519 -21.55 14.98 -5.12
CA ALA A 519 -20.99 15.56 -6.34
C ALA A 519 -19.90 14.71 -7.01
N THR A 520 -19.05 14.05 -6.23
CA THR A 520 -17.84 13.38 -6.74
C THR A 520 -17.50 12.13 -5.93
N THR A 521 -16.82 11.19 -6.60
CA THR A 521 -16.22 10.04 -5.92
C THR A 521 -14.77 10.35 -5.57
N HIS A 522 -14.46 10.33 -4.27
CA HIS A 522 -13.13 10.52 -3.72
C HIS A 522 -12.50 9.17 -3.42
N LYS A 523 -11.24 8.99 -3.79
CA LYS A 523 -10.43 7.82 -3.38
C LYS A 523 -9.46 8.23 -2.30
N PHE A 524 -9.13 7.30 -1.41
CA PHE A 524 -8.14 7.49 -0.37
C PHE A 524 -7.34 6.20 -0.20
N ASP A 525 -6.03 6.33 -0.02
CA ASP A 525 -5.12 5.18 0.02
C ASP A 525 -4.72 4.77 1.45
N ASN A 526 -4.77 5.71 2.39
CA ASN A 526 -4.24 5.54 3.75
C ASN A 526 -5.27 5.89 4.84
N GLY A 527 -6.52 5.47 4.63
CA GLY A 527 -7.65 5.83 5.46
C GLY A 527 -8.16 7.25 5.17
N ALA A 528 -9.31 7.56 5.77
CA ALA A 528 -9.94 8.87 5.66
C ALA A 528 -10.81 9.15 6.87
N VAL A 529 -11.08 10.43 7.16
CA VAL A 529 -12.06 10.80 8.17
C VAL A 529 -13.40 11.00 7.48
N LEU A 530 -14.43 10.30 7.95
CA LEU A 530 -15.81 10.60 7.58
C LEU A 530 -16.42 11.49 8.65
N VAL A 531 -17.07 12.57 8.22
CA VAL A 531 -17.82 13.45 9.11
C VAL A 531 -19.29 13.45 8.71
N GLN A 532 -20.17 13.23 9.68
CA GLN A 532 -21.62 13.23 9.51
C GLN A 532 -22.24 14.49 10.14
N GLN A 533 -23.13 15.13 9.39
CA GLN A 533 -23.92 16.27 9.80
C GLN A 533 -25.39 15.99 9.44
N GLY A 534 -26.21 15.63 10.43
CA GLY A 534 -27.57 15.16 10.17
C GLY A 534 -27.56 13.86 9.35
N THR A 535 -28.26 13.84 8.22
CA THR A 535 -28.29 12.70 7.29
C THR A 535 -27.12 12.69 6.30
N ASP A 536 -26.37 13.78 6.21
CA ASP A 536 -25.32 13.94 5.22
C ASP A 536 -23.97 13.54 5.81
N ALA A 537 -23.16 12.87 5.00
CA ALA A 537 -21.78 12.55 5.34
C ALA A 537 -20.84 13.06 4.25
N ARG A 538 -19.62 13.41 4.64
CA ARG A 538 -18.55 13.79 3.70
C ARG A 538 -17.22 13.22 4.14
N LEU A 539 -16.36 12.96 3.16
CA LEU A 539 -14.99 12.55 3.39
C LEU A 539 -14.09 13.78 3.57
N VAL A 540 -13.22 13.72 4.57
CA VAL A 540 -12.16 14.70 4.81
C VAL A 540 -10.83 13.93 4.90
N GLN A 541 -9.81 14.41 4.19
CA GLN A 541 -8.46 13.84 4.30
C GLN A 541 -7.94 14.01 5.73
N PRO A 542 -7.23 13.03 6.32
CA PRO A 542 -6.87 13.06 7.73
C PRO A 542 -6.07 14.29 8.17
N ASP A 543 -5.11 14.71 7.35
CA ASP A 543 -4.29 15.91 7.57
C ASP A 543 -5.14 17.19 7.54
N ILE A 544 -6.04 17.30 6.56
CA ILE A 544 -6.99 18.41 6.45
C ILE A 544 -7.95 18.41 7.65
N PHE A 545 -8.42 17.24 8.08
CA PHE A 545 -9.30 17.11 9.23
C PHE A 545 -8.61 17.59 10.51
N ALA A 546 -7.38 17.13 10.78
CA ALA A 546 -6.60 17.56 11.95
C ALA A 546 -6.33 19.07 11.94
N GLN A 547 -6.08 19.66 10.76
CA GLN A 547 -5.87 21.10 10.63
C GLN A 547 -7.15 21.90 10.85
N THR A 548 -8.27 21.44 10.29
CA THR A 548 -9.49 22.25 10.15
C THR A 548 -10.59 21.95 11.16
N TYR A 549 -10.49 20.87 11.92
CA TYR A 549 -11.47 20.49 12.94
C TYR A 549 -10.87 20.53 14.34
N ARG A 550 -11.74 20.73 15.34
CA ARG A 550 -11.41 20.69 16.76
C ARG A 550 -12.45 19.87 17.51
N ASN A 551 -12.10 19.41 18.70
CA ASN A 551 -13.08 18.88 19.65
C ASN A 551 -14.14 19.95 19.95
N LYS A 552 -15.31 19.53 20.45
CA LYS A 552 -16.39 20.44 20.87
C LYS A 552 -15.94 21.51 21.88
N ASP A 553 -14.92 21.23 22.68
CA ASP A 553 -14.34 22.17 23.65
C ASP A 553 -13.27 23.12 23.05
N GLY A 554 -13.02 23.02 21.74
CA GLY A 554 -12.03 23.81 21.00
C GLY A 554 -10.62 23.23 21.01
N THR A 555 -10.35 22.15 21.73
CA THR A 555 -9.02 21.51 21.77
C THR A 555 -8.67 20.79 20.47
N ALA A 556 -7.37 20.57 20.24
CA ALA A 556 -6.88 19.84 19.06
C ALA A 556 -7.37 18.38 19.06
N LEU A 557 -7.67 17.87 17.87
CA LEU A 557 -8.09 16.48 17.69
C LEU A 557 -6.87 15.56 17.62
N ASP A 558 -6.97 14.42 18.31
CA ASP A 558 -6.07 13.29 18.09
C ASP A 558 -6.73 12.31 17.11
N LEU A 559 -6.17 12.21 15.90
CA LEU A 559 -6.64 11.27 14.89
C LEU A 559 -6.61 9.82 15.39
N GLN A 560 -5.67 9.46 16.28
CA GLN A 560 -5.59 8.10 16.85
C GLN A 560 -6.74 7.80 17.82
N ALA A 561 -7.31 8.83 18.43
CA ALA A 561 -8.44 8.71 19.34
C ALA A 561 -9.80 8.60 18.63
N LEU A 562 -9.85 8.85 17.31
CA LEU A 562 -11.09 8.70 16.56
C LEU A 562 -11.54 7.22 16.52
N PRO A 563 -12.84 6.94 16.75
CA PRO A 563 -13.44 5.63 16.53
C PRO A 563 -13.10 5.12 15.13
N ARG A 564 -12.66 3.86 15.06
CA ARG A 564 -12.17 3.23 13.83
C ARG A 564 -13.29 2.41 13.21
N VAL A 565 -13.57 2.68 11.94
CA VAL A 565 -14.50 1.90 11.12
C VAL A 565 -13.69 1.15 10.07
N PHE A 566 -13.93 -0.15 9.96
CA PHE A 566 -13.32 -0.98 8.93
C PHE A 566 -14.33 -1.14 7.80
N PRO A 567 -13.95 -0.85 6.55
CA PRO A 567 -14.84 -1.12 5.43
C PRO A 567 -15.10 -2.62 5.34
N GLU A 568 -16.39 -3.01 5.28
CA GLU A 568 -16.82 -4.41 5.13
C GLU A 568 -16.35 -5.02 3.80
#